data_AF-A0A3B8Z9L5-F1
#
_entry.id   AF-A0A3B8Z9L5-F1
#
_cell.length_a   1.000
_cell.length_b   1.000
_cell.length_c   1.000
_cell.angle_alpha   90.00
_cell.angle_beta   90.00
_cell.angle_gamma   90.00
#
_symmetry.space_group_name_H-M   'P 1'
#
loop_
_entity.id
_entity.type
_entity.pdbx_description
1 polymer ?
#
loop_
_entity_poly.entity_id
_entity_poly.type
_entity_poly.pdbx_seq_one_letter_code
_entity_poly.pdbx_strand_id
1 'polypeptide(L)'
;MDVFALDFGLTYFPRPERDNFNEDVGGLNYDMRYHVGDRLTLLSDGYADVFADGLKTISLGANIRRPGRGDGYIGILSIEGPISASILNGYVNYRLNEKWIVSSGAAYDFAQTGSIGQCLALTRVGETALIRVGMNVDTGRDNVSINFNIEPRFLPTRRLGQLGGQLIPPAGLFGVE
;
A
#
# COMPACT_ATOMS: atom_id res chain seq x y z
N MET A 1 -13.54 14.78 -10.24
CA MET A 1 -12.89 13.48 -9.98
C MET A 1 -13.69 12.49 -10.77
N ASP A 2 -13.08 11.74 -11.68
CA ASP A 2 -13.83 10.73 -12.43
C ASP A 2 -14.24 9.62 -11.47
N VAL A 3 -15.51 9.19 -11.55
CA VAL A 3 -16.05 8.17 -10.64
C VAL A 3 -15.41 6.81 -10.94
N PHE A 4 -15.14 6.53 -12.20
CA PHE A 4 -14.56 5.28 -12.66
C PHE A 4 -13.60 5.53 -13.82
N ALA A 5 -12.46 4.84 -13.82
CA ALA A 5 -11.49 4.81 -14.90
C ALA A 5 -11.07 3.35 -15.17
N LEU A 6 -10.97 3.00 -16.45
CA LEU A 6 -10.50 1.70 -16.91
C LEU A 6 -9.66 1.91 -18.17
N ASP A 7 -8.40 1.53 -18.09
CA ASP A 7 -7.48 1.43 -19.21
C ASP A 7 -7.26 -0.05 -19.52
N PHE A 8 -7.23 -0.39 -20.81
CA PHE A 8 -7.03 -1.76 -21.28
C PHE A 8 -6.11 -1.78 -22.50
N GLY A 9 -5.17 -2.72 -22.51
CA GLY A 9 -4.20 -2.90 -23.58
C GLY A 9 -4.05 -4.36 -23.99
N LEU A 10 -3.76 -4.57 -25.27
CA LEU A 10 -3.31 -5.84 -25.83
C LEU A 10 -2.25 -5.59 -26.90
N THR A 11 -1.39 -6.59 -27.10
CA THR A 11 -0.43 -6.59 -28.22
C THR A 11 -0.81 -7.71 -29.18
N TYR A 12 -0.96 -7.37 -30.46
CA TYR A 12 -1.16 -8.35 -31.52
C TYR A 12 0.16 -8.64 -32.24
N PHE A 13 0.45 -9.91 -32.48
CA PHE A 13 1.68 -10.37 -33.10
C PHE A 13 1.39 -10.95 -34.49
N PRO A 14 1.66 -10.22 -35.59
CA PRO A 14 1.38 -10.70 -36.95
C PRO A 14 2.20 -11.94 -37.37
N ARG A 15 3.26 -12.26 -36.62
CA ARG A 15 4.13 -13.43 -36.85
C ARG A 15 4.34 -14.17 -35.51
N PRO A 16 3.31 -14.85 -35.00
CA PRO A 16 3.30 -15.41 -33.64
C PRO A 16 4.39 -16.48 -33.44
N GLU A 17 4.72 -17.22 -34.50
CA GLU A 17 5.73 -18.28 -34.52
C GLU A 17 7.15 -17.78 -34.22
N ARG A 18 7.43 -16.53 -34.57
CA ARG A 18 8.73 -15.89 -34.33
C ARG A 18 8.72 -15.07 -33.03
N ASP A 19 7.61 -14.38 -32.75
CA ASP A 19 7.59 -13.26 -31.83
C ASP A 19 6.87 -13.53 -30.50
N ASN A 20 5.98 -14.53 -30.42
CA ASN A 20 5.11 -14.72 -29.24
C ASN A 20 4.72 -16.18 -29.00
N PHE A 21 5.67 -17.12 -29.16
CA PHE A 21 5.50 -18.52 -28.78
C PHE A 21 4.27 -19.22 -29.42
N ASN A 22 3.96 -18.88 -30.69
CA ASN A 22 2.79 -19.34 -31.44
C ASN A 22 1.43 -18.78 -30.96
N GLU A 23 1.41 -17.75 -30.12
CA GLU A 23 0.19 -17.04 -29.73
C GLU A 23 0.03 -15.72 -30.50
N ASP A 24 -1.15 -15.47 -31.05
CA ASP A 24 -1.43 -14.27 -31.86
C ASP A 24 -1.55 -12.98 -31.02
N VAL A 25 -1.82 -13.12 -29.73
CA VAL A 25 -2.05 -12.02 -28.80
C VAL A 25 -1.17 -12.21 -27.57
N GLY A 26 -0.70 -11.12 -26.98
CA GLY A 26 0.06 -11.16 -25.72
C GLY A 26 0.07 -9.80 -25.03
N GLY A 27 0.72 -9.71 -23.88
CA GLY A 27 0.78 -8.48 -23.11
C GLY A 27 -0.59 -7.88 -22.78
N LEU A 28 -1.59 -8.74 -22.53
CA LEU A 28 -2.91 -8.27 -22.09
C LEU A 28 -2.74 -7.55 -20.77
N ASN A 29 -3.28 -6.35 -20.65
CA ASN A 29 -3.20 -5.59 -19.41
C ASN A 29 -4.43 -4.72 -19.18
N TYR A 30 -4.67 -4.41 -17.92
CA TYR A 30 -5.66 -3.42 -17.53
C TYR A 30 -5.25 -2.68 -16.26
N ASP A 31 -5.74 -1.44 -16.11
CA ASP A 31 -5.71 -0.65 -14.88
C ASP A 31 -7.12 -0.11 -14.63
N MET A 32 -7.65 -0.35 -13.44
CA MET A 32 -8.99 0.04 -13.02
C MET A 32 -8.93 0.83 -11.72
N ARG A 33 -9.65 1.96 -11.71
CA ARG A 33 -9.87 2.77 -10.51
C ARG A 33 -11.33 3.13 -10.38
N TYR A 34 -11.91 2.84 -9.22
CA TYR A 34 -13.28 3.20 -8.90
C TYR A 34 -13.34 4.02 -7.61
N HIS A 35 -13.71 5.28 -7.73
CA HIS A 35 -13.93 6.19 -6.62
C HIS A 35 -15.38 6.01 -6.11
N VAL A 36 -15.56 5.07 -5.19
CA VAL A 36 -16.86 4.77 -4.55
C VAL A 36 -17.44 5.99 -3.84
N GLY A 37 -16.57 6.87 -3.35
CA GLY A 37 -16.93 8.18 -2.81
C GLY A 37 -15.67 8.97 -2.47
N ASP A 38 -15.82 10.06 -1.72
CA ASP A 38 -14.74 11.02 -1.44
C ASP A 38 -13.51 10.43 -0.72
N ARG A 39 -13.67 9.25 -0.11
CA ARG A 39 -12.69 8.67 0.81
C ARG A 39 -12.26 7.27 0.42
N LEU A 40 -13.10 6.49 -0.25
CA LEU A 40 -12.86 5.09 -0.58
C LEU A 40 -12.62 4.97 -2.08
N THR A 41 -11.50 4.35 -2.44
CA THR A 41 -11.16 4.03 -3.83
C THR A 41 -10.85 2.54 -3.93
N LEU A 42 -11.52 1.84 -4.84
CA LEU A 42 -11.15 0.49 -5.24
C LEU A 42 -10.19 0.57 -6.42
N LEU A 43 -9.19 -0.29 -6.40
CA LEU A 43 -8.10 -0.34 -7.37
C LEU A 43 -7.96 -1.79 -7.84
N SER A 44 -7.68 -1.97 -9.12
CA SER A 44 -7.29 -3.26 -9.65
C SER A 44 -6.41 -3.06 -10.86
N ASP A 45 -5.40 -3.89 -11.00
CA ASP A 45 -4.62 -3.97 -12.23
C ASP A 45 -4.33 -5.42 -12.53
N GLY A 46 -4.02 -5.70 -13.79
CA GLY A 46 -3.66 -7.04 -14.19
C GLY A 46 -2.84 -7.05 -15.45
N TYR A 47 -2.08 -8.12 -15.59
CA TYR A 47 -1.26 -8.42 -16.75
C TYR A 47 -1.36 -9.91 -17.05
N ALA A 48 -1.45 -10.29 -18.32
CA ALA A 48 -1.42 -11.68 -18.72
C ALA A 48 -0.73 -11.85 -20.07
N ASP A 49 0.29 -12.70 -20.08
CA ASP A 49 0.75 -13.37 -21.28
C ASP A 49 -0.02 -14.68 -21.47
N VAL A 50 -0.50 -14.91 -22.69
CA VAL A 50 -1.43 -16.02 -22.99
C VAL A 50 -0.73 -17.32 -23.36
N PHE A 51 0.58 -17.27 -23.67
CA PHE A 51 1.38 -18.45 -23.98
C PHE A 51 1.64 -19.32 -22.73
N ALA A 52 2.04 -20.57 -22.97
CA ALA A 52 2.37 -21.52 -21.90
C ALA A 52 3.49 -20.97 -20.99
N ASP A 53 3.29 -21.05 -19.68
CA ASP A 53 4.15 -20.47 -18.64
C ASP A 53 4.31 -18.93 -18.70
N GLY A 54 3.45 -18.24 -19.46
CA GLY A 54 3.38 -16.79 -19.49
C GLY A 54 3.04 -16.19 -18.12
N LEU A 55 3.62 -15.03 -17.83
CA LEU A 55 3.38 -14.31 -16.58
C LEU A 55 1.94 -13.81 -16.52
N LYS A 56 1.26 -14.11 -15.42
CA LYS A 56 -0.10 -13.66 -15.11
C LYS A 56 -0.10 -13.03 -13.74
N THR A 57 -0.45 -11.75 -13.69
CA THR A 57 -0.51 -10.98 -12.46
C THR A 57 -1.89 -10.35 -12.34
N ILE A 58 -2.44 -10.38 -11.14
CA ILE A 58 -3.64 -9.62 -10.80
C ILE A 58 -3.47 -8.99 -9.43
N SER A 59 -3.86 -7.73 -9.34
CA SER A 59 -3.89 -6.95 -8.12
C SER A 59 -5.30 -6.43 -7.88
N LEU A 60 -5.73 -6.49 -6.62
CA LEU A 60 -7.00 -5.97 -6.15
C LEU A 60 -6.76 -5.25 -4.83
N GLY A 61 -7.21 -4.01 -4.72
CA GLY A 61 -6.97 -3.20 -3.54
C GLY A 61 -8.08 -2.21 -3.23
N ALA A 62 -8.13 -1.79 -1.97
CA ALA A 62 -8.99 -0.74 -1.48
C ALA A 62 -8.16 0.24 -0.66
N ASN A 63 -8.28 1.52 -0.99
CA ASN A 63 -7.66 2.61 -0.25
C ASN A 63 -8.75 3.47 0.40
N ILE A 64 -8.57 3.77 1.69
CA ILE A 64 -9.36 4.78 2.39
C ILE A 64 -8.47 5.94 2.83
N ARG A 65 -8.90 7.18 2.58
CA ARG A 65 -8.17 8.38 3.02
C ARG A 65 -9.10 9.43 3.61
N ARG A 66 -8.80 9.86 4.84
CA ARG A 66 -9.43 10.99 5.53
C ARG A 66 -8.33 11.96 5.96
N PRO A 67 -8.10 13.04 5.21
CA PRO A 67 -7.07 14.03 5.53
C PRO A 67 -7.12 14.47 7.00
N GLY A 68 -5.96 14.46 7.67
CA GLY A 68 -5.83 14.85 9.08
C GLY A 68 -6.37 13.86 10.12
N ARG A 69 -7.07 12.80 9.71
CA ARG A 69 -7.64 11.78 10.62
C ARG A 69 -7.03 10.40 10.42
N GLY A 70 -6.77 9.99 9.18
CA GLY A 70 -6.16 8.69 8.93
C GLY A 70 -6.26 8.23 7.49
N ASP A 71 -5.56 7.16 7.20
CA ASP A 71 -5.56 6.46 5.93
C ASP A 71 -5.31 4.97 6.13
N GLY A 72 -5.78 4.18 5.19
CA GLY A 72 -5.56 2.75 5.19
C GLY A 72 -5.61 2.19 3.79
N TYR A 73 -4.98 1.05 3.64
CA TYR A 73 -4.94 0.29 2.42
C TYR A 73 -5.04 -1.19 2.77
N ILE A 74 -5.73 -1.94 1.93
CA ILE A 74 -5.66 -3.39 1.92
C ILE A 74 -5.69 -3.83 0.47
N GLY A 75 -4.85 -4.78 0.10
CA GLY A 75 -4.84 -5.33 -1.23
C GLY A 75 -4.21 -6.71 -1.29
N ILE A 76 -4.54 -7.43 -2.34
CA ILE A 76 -3.99 -8.73 -2.68
C ILE A 76 -3.32 -8.60 -4.04
N LEU A 77 -2.15 -9.22 -4.15
CA LEU A 77 -1.41 -9.40 -5.38
C LEU A 77 -1.23 -10.89 -5.60
N SER A 78 -1.66 -11.40 -6.74
CA SER A 78 -1.41 -12.77 -7.16
C SER A 78 -0.57 -12.74 -8.43
N ILE A 79 0.50 -13.53 -8.43
CA ILE A 79 1.42 -13.71 -9.54
C ILE A 79 1.50 -15.20 -9.81
N GLU A 80 1.35 -15.58 -11.08
CA GLU A 80 1.42 -16.96 -11.56
C GLU A 80 2.25 -16.99 -12.86
N GLY A 81 3.00 -18.07 -13.09
CA GLY A 81 3.91 -18.22 -14.22
C GLY A 81 5.23 -18.87 -13.77
N PRO A 82 6.41 -18.33 -14.13
CA PRO A 82 7.70 -18.88 -13.69
C PRO A 82 7.88 -18.88 -12.16
N ILE A 83 7.18 -17.98 -11.48
CA ILE A 83 7.07 -17.91 -10.03
C ILE A 83 5.59 -17.79 -9.67
N SER A 84 5.20 -18.40 -8.54
CA SER A 84 3.85 -18.28 -7.99
C SER A 84 3.93 -17.66 -6.61
N ALA A 85 3.15 -16.60 -6.40
CA ALA A 85 3.04 -15.91 -5.12
C ALA A 85 1.65 -15.28 -4.99
N SER A 86 1.10 -15.28 -3.78
CA SER A 86 -0.18 -14.62 -3.51
C SER A 86 -0.09 -13.88 -2.20
N ILE A 87 0.09 -12.57 -2.26
CA ILE A 87 0.43 -11.74 -1.10
C ILE A 87 -0.75 -10.81 -0.78
N LEU A 88 -1.29 -10.92 0.43
CA LEU A 88 -2.15 -9.94 1.05
C LEU A 88 -1.28 -8.92 1.78
N ASN A 89 -1.44 -7.64 1.49
CA ASN A 89 -0.80 -6.56 2.23
C ASN A 89 -1.81 -5.50 2.65
N GLY A 90 -1.56 -4.88 3.79
CA GLY A 90 -2.41 -3.80 4.26
C GLY A 90 -1.75 -2.98 5.34
N TYR A 91 -2.26 -1.77 5.51
CA TYR A 91 -1.85 -0.88 6.57
C TYR A 91 -3.00 0.02 7.00
N VAL A 92 -2.88 0.57 8.20
CA VAL A 92 -3.75 1.60 8.74
C VAL A 92 -2.94 2.60 9.55
N ASN A 93 -3.18 3.87 9.31
CA ASN A 93 -2.73 4.99 10.14
C ASN A 93 -3.97 5.73 10.63
N TYR A 94 -4.14 5.85 11.94
CA TYR A 94 -5.32 6.47 12.51
C TYR A 94 -4.99 7.34 13.71
N ARG A 95 -5.46 8.58 13.67
CA ARG A 95 -5.41 9.51 14.78
C ARG A 95 -6.55 9.18 15.75
N LEU A 96 -6.21 8.52 16.86
CA LEU A 96 -7.16 8.13 17.90
C LEU A 96 -7.81 9.37 18.54
N ASN A 97 -6.99 10.37 18.83
CA ASN A 97 -7.38 11.66 19.35
C ASN A 97 -6.28 12.69 19.01
N GLU A 98 -6.39 13.89 19.55
CA GLU A 98 -5.43 14.96 19.25
C GLU A 98 -3.99 14.62 19.67
N LYS A 99 -3.82 13.71 20.61
CA LYS A 99 -2.57 13.37 21.28
C LYS A 99 -1.93 12.07 20.80
N TRP A 100 -2.65 11.19 20.10
CA TRP A 100 -2.19 9.84 19.78
C TRP A 100 -2.55 9.39 18.37
N ILE A 101 -1.58 8.75 17.72
CA ILE A 101 -1.69 8.14 16.40
C ILE A 101 -1.24 6.69 16.50
N VAL A 102 -2.04 5.78 15.96
CA VAL A 102 -1.67 4.38 15.78
C VAL A 102 -1.36 4.14 14.32
N SER A 103 -0.28 3.43 14.07
CA SER A 103 0.13 2.94 12.76
C SER A 103 0.32 1.44 12.84
N SER A 104 -0.29 0.69 11.93
CA SER A 104 -0.10 -0.74 11.83
C SER A 104 -0.05 -1.16 10.37
N GLY A 105 0.70 -2.21 10.08
CA GLY A 105 0.81 -2.81 8.76
C GLY A 105 1.05 -4.30 8.88
N ALA A 106 0.56 -5.05 7.92
CA ALA A 106 0.75 -6.48 7.83
C ALA A 106 0.88 -6.90 6.37
N ALA A 107 1.72 -7.91 6.14
CA ALA A 107 1.87 -8.59 4.87
C ALA A 107 1.89 -10.11 5.11
N TYR A 108 1.12 -10.84 4.33
CA TYR A 108 0.91 -12.27 4.45
C TYR A 108 0.95 -12.89 3.06
N ASP A 109 1.82 -13.88 2.87
CA ASP A 109 1.86 -14.73 1.69
C ASP A 109 0.99 -15.97 1.92
N PHE A 110 0.00 -16.18 1.05
CA PHE A 110 -0.85 -17.37 1.05
C PHE A 110 -0.14 -18.63 0.53
N ALA A 111 1.07 -18.49 -0.02
CA ALA A 111 1.94 -19.62 -0.35
C ALA A 111 2.68 -20.15 0.90
N GLN A 112 3.92 -20.61 0.75
CA GLN A 112 4.64 -21.31 1.83
C GLN A 112 5.17 -20.39 2.93
N THR A 113 5.45 -19.12 2.64
CA THR A 113 6.11 -18.21 3.60
C THR A 113 5.18 -17.78 4.75
N GLY A 114 3.86 -17.70 4.52
CA GLY A 114 2.90 -17.28 5.53
C GLY A 114 3.08 -15.81 5.91
N SER A 115 3.14 -15.50 7.21
CA SER A 115 3.33 -14.11 7.68
C SER A 115 4.68 -13.58 7.21
N ILE A 116 4.71 -12.54 6.38
CA ILE A 116 5.96 -11.94 5.90
C ILE A 116 6.45 -10.92 6.92
N GLY A 117 5.58 -9.96 7.26
CA GLY A 117 5.95 -8.83 8.09
C GLY A 117 4.75 -8.17 8.75
N GLN A 118 4.93 -7.77 10.00
CA GLN A 118 3.93 -7.07 10.79
C GLN A 118 4.58 -5.90 11.50
N CYS A 119 3.92 -4.76 11.52
CA CYS A 119 4.35 -3.61 12.30
C CYS A 119 3.19 -3.02 13.09
N LEU A 120 3.55 -2.51 14.27
CA LEU A 120 2.67 -1.74 15.12
C LEU A 120 3.47 -0.59 15.72
N ALA A 121 2.89 0.59 15.71
CA ALA A 121 3.50 1.77 16.27
C ALA A 121 2.47 2.69 16.90
N LEU A 122 2.89 3.32 17.98
CA LEU A 122 2.15 4.36 18.68
C LEU A 122 2.97 5.64 18.66
N THR A 123 2.38 6.71 18.16
CA THR A 123 3.00 8.04 18.13
C THR A 123 2.23 9.01 19.02
N ARG A 124 2.91 9.57 20.01
CA ARG A 124 2.42 10.69 20.83
C ARG A 124 2.66 12.00 20.09
N VAL A 125 1.60 12.77 19.88
CA VAL A 125 1.62 14.11 19.29
C VAL A 125 1.78 15.16 20.39
N GLY A 126 3.02 15.40 20.83
CA GLY A 126 3.32 16.47 21.78
C GLY A 126 3.30 17.84 21.12
N GLU A 127 3.32 18.90 21.93
CA GLU A 127 3.42 20.28 21.43
C GLU A 127 4.74 20.48 20.68
N THR A 128 5.87 20.17 21.31
CA THR A 128 7.20 20.41 20.75
C THR A 128 7.68 19.28 19.82
N ALA A 129 7.24 18.04 20.06
CA ALA A 129 7.77 16.87 19.36
C ALA A 129 6.74 15.75 19.18
N LEU A 130 6.96 14.93 18.16
CA LEU A 130 6.32 13.64 17.94
C LEU A 130 7.23 12.56 18.53
N ILE A 131 6.68 11.71 19.39
CA ILE A 131 7.43 10.59 20.00
C ILE A 131 6.78 9.30 19.56
N ARG A 132 7.53 8.45 18.86
CA ARG A 132 7.04 7.17 18.35
C ARG A 132 7.78 6.01 18.99
N VAL A 133 7.02 5.03 19.45
CA VAL A 133 7.51 3.68 19.75
C VAL A 133 6.88 2.74 18.73
N GLY A 134 7.69 1.87 18.13
CA GLY A 134 7.20 0.88 17.18
C GLY A 134 7.89 -0.46 17.34
N MET A 135 7.19 -1.50 16.92
CA MET A 135 7.67 -2.87 16.83
C MET A 135 7.46 -3.36 15.39
N ASN A 136 8.44 -4.07 14.84
CA ASN A 136 8.28 -4.80 13.59
C ASN A 136 8.74 -6.23 13.79
N VAL A 137 7.92 -7.17 13.31
CA VAL A 137 8.21 -8.60 13.25
C VAL A 137 8.29 -8.96 11.77
N ASP A 138 9.45 -9.42 11.32
CA ASP A 138 9.69 -9.91 9.96
C ASP A 138 10.03 -11.39 10.07
N THR A 139 9.04 -12.25 9.86
CA THR A 139 9.22 -13.70 9.94
C THR A 139 9.98 -14.23 8.73
N GLY A 140 9.89 -13.55 7.57
CA GLY A 140 10.66 -13.91 6.38
C GLY A 140 12.18 -13.75 6.57
N ARG A 141 12.60 -12.86 7.46
CA ARG A 141 14.01 -12.64 7.84
C ARG A 141 14.36 -13.08 9.26
N ASP A 142 13.43 -13.76 9.95
CA ASP A 142 13.53 -14.15 11.36
C ASP A 142 14.06 -13.00 12.26
N ASN A 143 13.38 -11.84 12.19
CA ASN A 143 13.84 -10.63 12.86
C ASN A 143 12.72 -9.91 13.60
N VAL A 144 13.02 -9.47 14.83
CA VAL A 144 12.14 -8.62 15.63
C VAL A 144 12.89 -7.35 15.99
N SER A 145 12.29 -6.21 15.66
CA SER A 145 12.88 -4.89 15.91
C SER A 145 11.95 -4.02 16.73
N ILE A 146 12.53 -3.25 17.65
CA ILE A 146 11.85 -2.16 18.35
C ILE A 146 12.53 -0.87 17.91
N ASN A 147 11.72 0.14 17.59
CA ASN A 147 12.19 1.45 17.21
C ASN A 147 11.62 2.51 18.15
N PHE A 148 12.46 3.49 18.48
CA PHE A 148 12.10 4.68 19.21
C PHE A 148 12.55 5.89 18.41
N ASN A 149 11.63 6.80 18.10
CA ASN A 149 11.91 7.97 17.29
C ASN A 149 11.35 9.23 17.99
N ILE A 150 12.11 10.31 17.93
CA ILE A 150 11.69 11.63 18.37
C ILE A 150 11.85 12.58 17.19
N GLU A 151 10.78 13.28 16.82
CA GLU A 151 10.80 14.26 15.73
C GLU A 151 10.31 15.62 16.24
N PRO A 152 11.17 16.66 16.23
CA PRO A 152 10.75 18.01 16.61
C PRO A 152 9.75 18.60 15.60
N ARG A 153 8.65 19.18 16.09
CA ARG A 153 7.58 19.77 15.24
C ARG A 153 7.96 21.11 14.61
N PHE A 154 9.02 21.76 15.08
CA PHE A 154 9.57 22.99 14.51
C PHE A 154 10.52 22.74 13.33
N LEU A 155 10.91 21.48 13.07
CA LEU A 155 11.65 21.04 11.89
C LEU A 155 10.99 19.78 11.31
N PRO A 156 9.75 19.90 10.81
CA PRO A 156 8.98 18.74 10.39
C PRO A 156 9.65 18.04 9.21
N THR A 157 9.86 16.74 9.36
CA THR A 157 10.18 15.83 8.26
C THR A 157 8.91 15.12 7.78
N ARG A 158 8.89 14.62 6.54
CA ARG A 158 7.70 13.90 6.03
C ARG A 158 7.49 12.52 6.67
N ARG A 159 8.32 12.10 7.64
CA ARG A 159 8.31 10.73 8.19
C ARG A 159 7.22 10.50 9.24
N LEU A 160 7.23 11.20 10.38
CA LEU A 160 6.19 11.02 11.41
C LEU A 160 5.06 12.05 11.29
N GLY A 161 5.32 13.14 10.58
CA GLY A 161 4.39 14.25 10.43
C GLY A 161 3.28 14.03 9.40
N GLN A 162 3.26 12.98 8.58
CA GLN A 162 2.28 12.84 7.50
C GLN A 162 1.18 11.81 7.85
N LEU A 163 -0.08 12.25 7.87
CA LEU A 163 -1.26 11.43 8.14
C LEU A 163 -2.33 11.69 7.08
N GLY A 164 -2.76 10.64 6.36
CA GLY A 164 -3.75 10.79 5.30
C GLY A 164 -3.36 11.78 4.21
N GLY A 165 -2.06 11.90 3.91
CA GLY A 165 -1.52 12.84 2.93
C GLY A 165 -1.37 14.28 3.42
N GLN A 166 -1.80 14.59 4.64
CA GLN A 166 -1.68 15.92 5.25
C GLN A 166 -0.57 15.93 6.32
N LEU A 167 0.22 16.99 6.34
CA LEU A 167 1.17 17.23 7.43
C LEU A 167 0.42 17.60 8.70
N ILE A 168 0.76 16.97 9.83
CA ILE A 168 0.37 17.40 11.16
C ILE A 168 0.93 18.81 11.33
N PRO A 169 0.07 19.82 11.53
CA PRO A 169 0.52 21.19 11.57
C PRO A 169 1.51 21.42 12.71
N PRO A 170 2.40 22.42 12.64
CA PRO A 170 3.27 22.78 13.76
C PRO A 170 2.45 23.24 14.98
N ALA A 171 3.06 23.17 16.17
CA ALA A 171 2.42 23.69 17.38
C ALA A 171 2.13 25.19 17.27
N GLY A 172 1.03 25.64 17.88
CA GLY A 172 0.58 27.03 17.85
C GLY A 172 -0.26 27.44 16.64
N LEU A 173 -0.39 26.61 15.59
CA LEU A 173 -1.23 26.96 14.42
C LEU A 173 -2.73 27.10 14.77
N PHE A 174 -3.20 26.37 15.79
CA PHE A 174 -4.59 26.42 16.27
C PHE A 174 -4.73 27.07 17.66
N GLY A 175 -3.69 27.77 18.13
CA GLY A 175 -3.59 28.27 19.51
C GLY A 175 -2.68 27.40 20.38
N VAL A 176 -2.24 27.99 21.49
CA VAL A 176 -1.49 27.33 22.57
C VAL A 176 -2.52 26.66 23.49
N GLU A 177 -2.39 25.35 23.71
CA GLU A 177 -3.10 24.64 24.79
C GLU A 177 -2.23 24.59 26.05
#